data_AF-A0A9P6DGD6-F1
#
_entry.id   AF-A0A9P6DGD6-F1
#
_cell.length_a   1.000
_cell.length_b   1.000
_cell.length_c   1.000
_cell.angle_alpha   90.00
_cell.angle_beta   90.00
_cell.angle_gamma   90.00
#
_symmetry.space_group_name_H-M   'P 1'
#
loop_
_entity.id
_entity.type
_entity.pdbx_description
1 polymer ?
#
loop_
_entity_poly.entity_id
_entity_poly.type
_entity_poly.pdbx_seq_one_letter_code
_entity_poly.pdbx_strand_id
1 'polypeptide(L)'
;MSVKLLERNLLHRASGLRLAFKTGPARATRFNSTTSPTDQPNWQEFLKLRGSRRKWQTVTTIPASVLGFLGGVAYFGNLETDPTKLIMGVDPFMFYGFCTVGCVGAGALIGPTIGSAIWRFSNRNSIALIDAREREFLQHIAKKRVDPTLQSPTNPIPDYYGEKIGSLHQYRQWLRDQGKYRRKHVLPEN
;
A
#
# COMPACT_ATOMS: atom_id res chain seq x y z
N MET A 1 -19.70 -10.76 85.27
CA MET A 1 -19.54 -9.30 85.07
C MET A 1 -18.05 -9.05 84.84
N SER A 2 -17.70 -8.38 83.74
CA SER A 2 -16.37 -7.84 83.41
C SER A 2 -15.17 -8.77 83.23
N VAL A 3 -14.98 -9.31 82.00
CA VAL A 3 -13.63 -9.35 81.34
C VAL A 3 -13.74 -9.28 79.79
N LYS A 4 -14.79 -8.66 79.23
CA LYS A 4 -14.98 -8.55 77.75
C LYS A 4 -14.38 -7.27 77.13
N LEU A 5 -13.30 -6.74 77.70
CA LEU A 5 -12.76 -5.42 77.31
C LEU A 5 -11.26 -5.37 77.00
N LEU A 6 -10.59 -6.51 76.80
CA LEU A 6 -9.15 -6.51 76.50
C LEU A 6 -8.70 -7.33 75.26
N GLU A 7 -9.62 -7.75 74.40
CA GLU A 7 -9.28 -8.46 73.14
C GLU A 7 -9.71 -7.73 71.86
N ARG A 8 -10.11 -6.46 71.96
CA ARG A 8 -10.63 -5.69 70.82
C ARG A 8 -9.63 -4.77 70.12
N ASN A 9 -8.32 -4.90 70.38
CA ASN A 9 -7.33 -3.95 69.87
C ASN A 9 -6.14 -4.57 69.10
N LEU A 10 -6.30 -5.77 68.53
CA LEU A 10 -5.26 -6.41 67.70
C LEU A 10 -5.70 -6.71 66.25
N LEU A 11 -6.62 -5.92 65.68
CA LEU A 11 -7.04 -6.06 64.28
C LEU A 11 -6.88 -4.79 63.45
N HIS A 12 -5.78 -4.05 63.61
CA HIS A 12 -5.41 -2.99 62.68
C HIS A 12 -3.91 -2.97 62.39
N ARG A 13 -3.57 -3.25 61.12
CA ARG A 13 -2.25 -3.24 60.42
C ARG A 13 -1.77 -4.66 60.06
N ALA A 14 -1.42 -5.01 58.82
CA ALA A 14 -1.24 -4.22 57.61
C ALA A 14 -1.38 -5.14 56.38
N SER A 15 -2.11 -4.65 55.38
CA SER A 15 -1.78 -4.62 53.96
C SER A 15 -0.89 -5.73 53.39
N GLY A 16 -1.52 -6.76 52.82
CA GLY A 16 -0.88 -7.66 51.86
C GLY A 16 -0.70 -6.96 50.51
N LEU A 17 0.55 -6.77 50.09
CA LEU A 17 0.92 -6.25 48.78
C LEU A 17 0.65 -7.34 47.72
N ARG A 18 -0.49 -7.26 47.01
CA ARG A 18 -0.75 -8.12 45.85
C ARG A 18 -0.18 -7.44 44.58
N LEU A 19 0.96 -7.92 44.11
CA LEU A 19 1.49 -7.61 42.78
C LEU A 19 0.53 -8.17 41.72
N ALA A 20 -0.25 -7.28 41.11
CA ALA A 20 -1.09 -7.61 39.97
C ALA A 20 -0.25 -7.63 38.70
N PHE A 21 0.16 -8.83 38.26
CA PHE A 21 0.76 -9.01 36.94
C PHE A 21 -0.34 -8.86 35.88
N LYS A 22 -0.40 -7.72 35.20
CA LYS A 22 -1.25 -7.54 34.01
C LYS A 22 -0.66 -8.35 32.85
N THR A 23 -1.09 -9.59 32.69
CA THR A 23 -0.98 -10.28 31.40
C THR A 23 -1.94 -9.63 30.41
N GLY A 24 -1.42 -8.72 29.59
CA GLY A 24 -2.15 -8.23 28.43
C GLY A 24 -2.48 -9.39 27.47
N PRO A 25 -3.59 -9.34 26.72
CA PRO A 25 -3.92 -10.41 25.80
C PRO A 25 -2.85 -10.45 24.70
N ALA A 26 -2.05 -11.51 24.69
CA ALA A 26 -1.17 -11.83 23.58
C ALA A 26 -2.06 -11.96 22.33
N ARG A 27 -1.87 -11.04 21.38
CA ARG A 27 -2.56 -11.04 20.10
C ARG A 27 -2.10 -12.27 19.32
N ALA A 28 -2.81 -13.38 19.47
CA ALA A 28 -2.60 -14.57 18.67
C ALA A 28 -2.80 -14.21 17.19
N THR A 29 -1.71 -14.11 16.44
CA THR A 29 -1.74 -14.10 14.98
C THR A 29 -2.25 -15.46 14.52
N ARG A 30 -3.55 -15.55 14.26
CA ARG A 30 -4.14 -16.72 13.61
C ARG A 30 -3.58 -16.82 12.19
N PHE A 31 -2.63 -17.72 11.98
CA PHE A 31 -2.24 -18.17 10.65
C PHE A 31 -3.37 -19.05 10.11
N ASN A 32 -4.19 -18.49 9.24
CA ASN A 32 -5.21 -19.25 8.51
C ASN A 32 -4.60 -19.72 7.17
N SER A 33 -3.76 -20.74 7.22
CA SER A 33 -3.31 -21.48 6.03
C SER A 33 -4.37 -22.51 5.67
N THR A 34 -5.39 -22.10 4.91
CA THR A 34 -6.28 -23.02 4.21
C THR A 34 -5.69 -23.27 2.82
N THR A 35 -4.77 -24.23 2.71
CA THR A 35 -4.49 -24.91 1.44
C THR A 35 -5.72 -25.73 1.10
N SER A 36 -6.64 -25.11 0.35
CA SER A 36 -7.76 -25.83 -0.26
C SER A 36 -7.26 -26.45 -1.57
N PRO A 37 -7.57 -27.73 -1.85
CA PRO A 37 -7.15 -28.40 -3.06
C PRO A 37 -8.09 -28.01 -4.20
N THR A 38 -8.06 -26.75 -4.65
CA THR A 38 -8.63 -26.29 -5.93
C THR A 38 -8.04 -24.92 -6.27
N ASP A 39 -6.78 -24.93 -6.73
CA ASP A 39 -6.00 -23.95 -7.52
C ASP A 39 -6.16 -22.42 -7.42
N GLN A 40 -7.11 -21.79 -6.71
CA GLN A 40 -7.21 -20.32 -6.67
C GLN A 40 -6.74 -19.69 -5.33
N PRO A 41 -5.94 -18.62 -5.36
CA PRO A 41 -5.30 -18.03 -4.16
C PRO A 41 -6.30 -17.33 -3.25
N ASN A 42 -6.35 -17.64 -1.95
CA ASN A 42 -7.33 -17.07 -1.00
C ASN A 42 -7.49 -15.54 -1.15
N TRP A 43 -8.69 -15.00 -0.93
CA TRP A 43 -9.00 -13.56 -1.04
C TRP A 43 -8.00 -12.63 -0.34
N GLN A 44 -7.52 -13.02 0.85
CA GLN A 44 -6.50 -12.23 1.56
C GLN A 44 -5.16 -12.21 0.83
N GLU A 45 -4.77 -13.34 0.26
CA GLU A 45 -3.53 -13.52 -0.48
C GLU A 45 -3.60 -12.81 -1.84
N PHE A 46 -4.69 -13.00 -2.57
CA PHE A 46 -4.99 -12.28 -3.80
C PHE A 46 -4.90 -10.76 -3.61
N LEU A 47 -5.57 -10.20 -2.60
CA LEU A 47 -5.55 -8.75 -2.36
C LEU A 47 -4.15 -8.23 -2.01
N LYS A 48 -3.36 -9.02 -1.25
CA LYS A 48 -1.95 -8.70 -0.97
C LYS A 48 -1.11 -8.72 -2.26
N LEU A 49 -1.32 -9.68 -3.14
CA LEU A 49 -0.62 -9.80 -4.43
C LEU A 49 -0.99 -8.65 -5.37
N ARG A 50 -2.28 -8.30 -5.47
CA ARG A 50 -2.75 -7.13 -6.22
C ARG A 50 -2.11 -5.84 -5.70
N GLY A 51 -2.09 -5.66 -4.38
CA GLY A 51 -1.43 -4.51 -3.75
C GLY A 51 0.08 -4.50 -3.91
N SER A 52 0.74 -5.67 -3.96
CA SER A 52 2.19 -5.76 -4.12
C SER A 52 2.63 -5.33 -5.51
N ARG A 53 1.87 -5.64 -6.57
CA ARG A 53 2.18 -5.21 -7.95
C ARG A 53 2.47 -3.71 -8.06
N ARG A 54 1.63 -2.88 -7.45
CA ARG A 54 1.78 -1.42 -7.44
C ARG A 54 3.00 -0.96 -6.65
N LYS A 55 3.31 -1.64 -5.54
CA LYS A 55 4.53 -1.35 -4.75
C LYS A 55 5.79 -1.65 -5.56
N TRP A 56 5.83 -2.74 -6.31
CA TRP A 56 6.97 -3.07 -7.17
C TRP A 56 7.21 -2.01 -8.24
N GLN A 57 6.15 -1.48 -8.85
CA GLN A 57 6.29 -0.38 -9.81
C GLN A 57 6.91 0.87 -9.18
N THR A 58 6.48 1.25 -7.96
CA THR A 58 7.05 2.42 -7.26
C THR A 58 8.46 2.18 -6.75
N VAL A 59 8.73 0.99 -6.20
CA VAL A 59 10.04 0.65 -5.61
C VAL A 59 11.12 0.54 -6.67
N THR A 60 10.79 0.15 -7.91
CA THR A 60 11.77 0.02 -9.00
C THR A 60 12.08 1.34 -9.70
N THR A 61 11.23 2.36 -9.58
CA THR A 61 11.51 3.70 -10.12
C THR A 61 12.77 4.31 -9.51
N ILE A 62 12.92 4.25 -8.19
CA ILE A 62 14.06 4.86 -7.48
C ILE A 62 15.41 4.28 -7.95
N PRO A 63 15.67 2.96 -7.91
CA PRO A 63 16.93 2.40 -8.38
C PRO A 63 17.09 2.58 -9.90
N ALA A 64 16.02 2.56 -10.71
CA ALA A 64 16.12 2.83 -12.13
C ALA A 64 16.57 4.27 -12.42
N SER A 65 16.06 5.26 -11.68
CA SER A 65 16.53 6.64 -11.74
C SER A 65 17.99 6.78 -11.33
N VAL A 66 18.40 6.09 -10.25
CA VAL A 66 19.79 6.09 -9.79
C VAL A 66 20.71 5.45 -10.82
N LEU A 67 20.31 4.33 -11.42
CA LEU A 67 21.07 3.70 -12.50
C LEU A 67 21.16 4.60 -13.74
N GLY A 68 20.07 5.29 -14.09
CA GLY A 68 20.08 6.30 -15.15
C GLY A 68 21.04 7.44 -14.86
N PHE A 69 21.06 7.95 -13.62
CA PHE A 69 22.02 8.96 -13.17
C PHE A 69 23.46 8.47 -13.30
N LEU A 70 23.78 7.31 -12.73
CA LEU A 70 25.12 6.73 -12.75
C LEU A 70 25.58 6.47 -14.19
N GLY A 71 24.68 5.98 -15.06
CA GLY A 71 24.96 5.80 -16.48
C GLY A 71 25.22 7.13 -17.20
N GLY A 72 24.43 8.17 -16.91
CA GLY A 72 24.64 9.52 -17.44
C GLY A 72 25.99 10.10 -17.01
N VAL A 73 26.32 10.04 -15.72
CA VAL A 73 27.62 10.50 -15.19
C VAL A 73 28.77 9.69 -15.80
N ALA A 74 28.65 8.37 -15.88
CA ALA A 74 29.69 7.52 -16.46
C ALA A 74 29.89 7.81 -17.95
N TYR A 75 28.83 8.09 -18.70
CA TYR A 75 28.92 8.41 -20.12
C TYR A 75 29.48 9.82 -20.35
N PHE A 76 28.81 10.85 -19.80
CA PHE A 76 29.18 12.24 -20.03
C PHE A 76 30.46 12.66 -19.31
N GLY A 77 30.79 12.04 -18.17
CA GLY A 77 32.02 12.32 -17.43
C GLY A 77 33.30 11.81 -18.12
N ASN A 78 33.18 10.87 -19.07
CA ASN A 78 34.31 10.38 -19.85
C ASN A 78 34.46 11.08 -21.22
N LEU A 79 33.57 12.02 -21.56
CA LEU A 79 33.71 12.79 -22.80
C LEU A 79 34.77 13.89 -22.63
N GLU A 80 35.73 13.92 -23.55
CA GLU A 80 36.68 15.02 -23.65
C GLU A 80 35.93 16.32 -23.96
N THR A 81 36.03 17.28 -23.05
CA THR A 81 35.24 18.51 -23.10
C THR A 81 36.16 19.72 -23.21
N ASP A 82 36.09 20.42 -24.33
CA ASP A 82 36.80 21.68 -24.55
C ASP A 82 35.91 22.85 -24.10
N PRO A 83 36.28 23.58 -23.02
CA PRO A 83 35.45 24.64 -22.45
C PRO A 83 35.30 25.87 -23.36
N THR A 84 36.10 25.96 -24.43
CA THR A 84 36.02 27.08 -25.38
C THR A 84 34.94 26.90 -26.44
N LYS A 85 34.44 25.67 -26.62
CA LYS A 85 33.43 25.34 -27.63
C LYS A 85 32.07 25.19 -26.99
N LEU A 86 31.18 26.14 -27.25
CA LEU A 86 29.80 26.08 -26.79
C LEU A 86 29.03 24.99 -27.55
N ILE A 87 28.22 24.22 -26.82
CA ILE A 87 27.31 23.22 -27.38
C ILE A 87 25.91 23.84 -27.40
N MET A 88 25.35 24.06 -28.59
CA MET A 88 24.03 24.70 -28.75
C MET A 88 23.92 26.08 -28.06
N GLY A 89 25.03 26.82 -27.98
CA GLY A 89 25.10 28.13 -27.32
C GLY A 89 25.17 28.08 -25.78
N VAL A 90 25.31 26.88 -25.20
CA VAL A 90 25.42 26.66 -23.75
C VAL A 90 26.80 26.09 -23.43
N ASP A 91 27.32 26.39 -22.24
CA ASP A 91 28.55 25.79 -21.71
C ASP A 91 28.42 24.25 -21.70
N PRO A 92 29.43 23.50 -22.20
CA PRO A 92 29.42 22.05 -22.17
C PRO A 92 29.11 21.41 -20.81
N PHE A 93 29.61 21.97 -19.70
CA PHE A 93 29.33 21.44 -18.36
C PHE A 93 27.86 21.55 -17.98
N MET A 94 27.23 22.68 -18.34
CA MET A 94 25.79 22.86 -18.13
C MET A 94 24.99 21.92 -19.03
N PHE A 95 25.37 21.80 -20.31
CA PHE A 95 24.69 20.92 -21.26
C PHE A 95 24.71 19.47 -20.79
N TYR A 96 25.89 18.94 -20.44
CA TYR A 96 26.01 17.58 -19.91
C TYR A 96 25.35 17.40 -18.54
N GLY A 97 25.33 18.44 -17.71
CA GLY A 97 24.54 18.46 -16.48
C GLY A 97 23.05 18.23 -16.76
N PHE A 98 22.48 18.97 -17.72
CA PHE A 98 21.09 18.77 -18.14
C PHE A 98 20.85 17.40 -18.75
N CYS A 99 21.76 16.91 -19.59
CA CYS A 99 21.65 15.55 -20.15
C CYS A 99 21.67 14.48 -19.06
N THR A 100 22.52 14.63 -18.05
CA THR A 100 22.61 13.71 -16.90
C THR A 100 21.32 13.71 -16.09
N VAL A 101 20.74 14.89 -15.82
CA VAL A 101 19.41 14.99 -15.21
C VAL A 101 18.33 14.38 -16.11
N GLY A 102 18.45 14.54 -17.42
CA GLY A 102 17.61 13.85 -18.41
C GLY A 102 17.67 12.33 -18.26
N CYS A 103 18.84 11.75 -18.04
CA CYS A 103 19.01 10.31 -17.80
C CYS A 103 18.30 9.85 -16.51
N VAL A 104 18.28 10.67 -15.45
CA VAL A 104 17.49 10.40 -14.23
C VAL A 104 16.00 10.28 -14.57
N GLY A 105 15.49 11.25 -15.34
CA GLY A 105 14.10 11.28 -15.80
C GLY A 105 13.75 10.07 -16.67
N ALA A 106 14.62 9.70 -17.60
CA ALA A 106 14.46 8.51 -18.44
C ALA A 106 14.41 7.24 -17.59
N GLY A 107 15.31 7.09 -16.61
CA GLY A 107 15.28 5.98 -15.66
C GLY A 107 13.98 5.93 -14.85
N ALA A 108 13.47 7.10 -14.43
CA ALA A 108 12.19 7.18 -13.71
C ALA A 108 10.99 6.71 -14.55
N LEU A 109 10.99 7.02 -15.85
CA LEU A 109 9.94 6.61 -16.79
C LEU A 109 9.98 5.10 -17.08
N ILE A 110 11.19 4.54 -17.23
CA ILE A 110 11.38 3.11 -17.54
C ILE A 110 11.18 2.22 -16.30
N GLY A 111 11.43 2.75 -15.11
CA GLY A 111 11.35 2.01 -13.84
C GLY A 111 10.06 1.20 -13.63
N PRO A 112 8.86 1.82 -13.69
CA PRO A 112 7.59 1.11 -13.49
C PRO A 112 7.36 -0.08 -14.44
N THR A 113 7.80 0.05 -15.70
CA THR A 113 7.75 -1.03 -16.69
C THR A 113 8.62 -2.21 -16.29
N ILE A 114 9.85 -1.95 -15.84
CA ILE A 114 10.75 -2.99 -15.32
C ILE A 114 10.16 -3.62 -14.05
N GLY A 115 9.65 -2.83 -13.12
CA GLY A 115 9.00 -3.35 -11.91
C GLY A 115 7.80 -4.24 -12.18
N SER A 116 6.98 -3.88 -13.16
CA SER A 116 5.88 -4.73 -13.61
C SER A 116 6.40 -6.06 -14.20
N ALA A 117 7.47 -6.03 -14.97
CA ALA A 117 8.07 -7.23 -15.54
C ALA A 117 8.64 -8.16 -14.46
N ILE A 118 9.39 -7.62 -13.50
CA ILE A 118 9.96 -8.37 -12.38
C ILE A 118 8.85 -9.02 -11.54
N TRP A 119 7.78 -8.27 -11.23
CA TRP A 119 6.65 -8.81 -10.47
C TRP A 119 5.95 -9.96 -11.21
N ARG A 120 5.71 -9.81 -12.52
CA ARG A 120 5.12 -10.88 -13.34
C ARG A 120 6.00 -12.11 -13.38
N PHE A 121 7.31 -11.92 -13.50
CA PHE A 121 8.27 -13.04 -13.50
C PHE A 121 8.32 -13.76 -12.17
N SER A 122 8.34 -13.03 -11.05
CA SER A 122 8.32 -13.60 -9.70
C SER A 122 7.05 -14.39 -9.40
N ASN A 123 5.90 -13.97 -9.95
CA ASN A 123 4.60 -14.62 -9.74
C ASN A 123 4.15 -15.47 -10.94
N ARG A 124 5.07 -15.83 -11.86
CA ARG A 124 4.75 -16.44 -13.15
C ARG A 124 3.94 -17.74 -13.04
N ASN A 125 4.21 -18.55 -12.01
CA ASN A 125 3.55 -19.84 -11.82
C ASN A 125 2.08 -19.68 -11.40
N SER A 126 1.76 -18.60 -10.67
CA SER A 126 0.43 -18.36 -10.12
C SER A 126 -0.35 -17.28 -10.87
N ILE A 127 0.22 -16.72 -11.94
CA ILE A 127 -0.37 -15.55 -12.61
C ILE A 127 -1.73 -15.84 -13.23
N ALA A 128 -1.90 -17.01 -13.83
CA ALA A 128 -3.18 -17.43 -14.40
C ALA A 128 -4.29 -17.51 -13.33
N LEU A 129 -3.94 -17.97 -12.14
CA LEU A 129 -4.84 -18.11 -10.99
C LEU A 129 -5.17 -16.75 -10.36
N ILE A 130 -4.18 -15.85 -10.31
CA ILE A 130 -4.35 -14.45 -9.91
C ILE A 130 -5.28 -13.73 -10.88
N ASP A 131 -5.07 -13.90 -12.20
CA ASP A 131 -5.88 -13.27 -13.24
C ASP A 131 -7.32 -13.81 -13.25
N ALA A 132 -7.53 -15.10 -12.93
CA ALA A 132 -8.87 -15.66 -12.74
C ALA A 132 -9.59 -15.00 -11.55
N ARG A 133 -8.92 -14.90 -10.40
CA ARG A 133 -9.50 -14.26 -9.21
C ARG A 133 -9.65 -12.74 -9.35
N GLU A 134 -8.80 -12.09 -10.14
CA GLU A 134 -8.95 -10.67 -10.48
C GLU A 134 -10.23 -10.43 -11.28
N ARG A 135 -10.58 -11.32 -12.21
CA ARG A 135 -11.85 -11.24 -12.94
C ARG A 135 -13.05 -11.34 -12.00
N GLU A 136 -13.04 -12.29 -11.06
CA GLU A 136 -14.09 -12.41 -10.03
C GLU A 136 -14.18 -11.15 -9.16
N PHE A 137 -13.03 -10.60 -8.76
CA PHE A 137 -12.96 -9.34 -8.02
C PHE A 137 -13.61 -8.19 -8.79
N LEU A 138 -13.28 -8.03 -10.07
CA LEU A 138 -13.83 -6.97 -10.92
C LEU A 138 -15.34 -7.13 -11.11
N GLN A 139 -15.85 -8.36 -11.21
CA GLN A 139 -17.28 -8.63 -11.23
C GLN A 139 -17.96 -8.19 -9.92
N HIS A 140 -17.34 -8.45 -8.76
CA HIS A 140 -17.85 -7.97 -7.47
C HIS A 140 -17.88 -6.43 -7.39
N ILE A 141 -16.82 -5.76 -7.85
CA ILE A 141 -16.77 -4.29 -7.91
C ILE A 141 -17.86 -3.75 -8.84
N ALA A 142 -17.98 -4.31 -10.05
CA ALA A 142 -18.98 -3.89 -11.03
C ALA A 142 -20.42 -4.02 -10.51
N LYS A 143 -20.71 -5.05 -9.71
CA LYS A 143 -22.03 -5.26 -9.08
C LYS A 143 -22.31 -4.31 -7.91
N LYS A 144 -21.28 -3.89 -7.17
CA LYS A 144 -21.42 -3.13 -5.92
C LYS A 144 -21.15 -1.64 -6.08
N ARG A 145 -20.50 -1.21 -7.16
CA ARG A 145 -20.23 0.20 -7.46
C ARG A 145 -21.53 1.01 -7.57
N VAL A 146 -21.42 2.29 -7.27
CA VAL A 146 -22.47 3.28 -7.51
C VAL A 146 -22.58 3.56 -9.02
N ASP A 147 -23.77 3.93 -9.47
CA ASP A 147 -24.03 4.36 -10.84
C ASP A 147 -23.27 5.67 -11.16
N PRO A 148 -22.47 5.73 -12.25
CA PRO A 148 -21.71 6.93 -12.61
C PRO A 148 -22.61 8.15 -12.92
N THR A 149 -23.88 7.94 -13.27
CA THR A 149 -24.81 9.04 -13.57
C THR A 149 -25.18 9.88 -12.34
N LEU A 150 -24.96 9.36 -11.13
CA LEU A 150 -25.21 10.06 -9.88
C LEU A 150 -24.13 11.08 -9.52
N GLN A 151 -23.11 11.27 -10.37
CA GLN A 151 -22.01 12.18 -10.10
C GLN A 151 -22.47 13.64 -10.05
N SER A 152 -22.15 14.33 -8.95
CA SER A 152 -22.29 15.77 -8.83
C SER A 152 -20.91 16.44 -8.78
N PRO A 153 -20.72 17.63 -9.38
CA PRO A 153 -19.45 18.38 -9.32
C PRO A 153 -18.95 18.62 -7.89
N THR A 154 -19.88 18.80 -6.95
CA THR A 154 -19.56 19.07 -5.53
C THR A 154 -19.24 17.79 -4.75
N ASN A 155 -19.72 16.64 -5.21
CA ASN A 155 -19.58 15.35 -4.52
C ASN A 155 -19.01 14.29 -5.49
N PRO A 156 -17.68 14.21 -5.65
CA PRO A 156 -17.07 13.23 -6.53
C PRO A 156 -17.34 11.80 -6.06
N ILE A 157 -17.48 10.88 -7.01
CA ILE A 157 -17.76 9.47 -6.74
C ILE A 157 -16.57 8.83 -6.00
N PRO A 158 -16.81 8.06 -4.91
CA PRO A 158 -15.77 7.29 -4.25
C PRO A 158 -15.21 6.23 -5.20
N ASP A 159 -13.87 6.07 -5.23
CA ASP A 159 -13.07 5.14 -6.07
C ASP A 159 -13.92 4.17 -6.92
N TYR A 160 -14.29 4.60 -8.12
CA TYR A 160 -15.27 3.89 -8.96
C TYR A 160 -14.81 2.49 -9.38
N TYR A 161 -13.50 2.30 -9.57
CA TYR A 161 -12.90 1.05 -10.07
C TYR A 161 -12.32 0.16 -8.97
N GLY A 162 -12.32 0.63 -7.71
CA GLY A 162 -11.69 -0.10 -6.61
C GLY A 162 -10.19 -0.24 -6.81
N GLU A 163 -9.54 0.76 -7.40
CA GLU A 163 -8.12 0.76 -7.71
C GLU A 163 -7.27 0.69 -6.42
N LYS A 164 -7.74 1.32 -5.35
CA LYS A 164 -7.00 1.44 -4.08
C LYS A 164 -7.18 0.24 -3.15
N ILE A 165 -7.91 -0.79 -3.57
CA ILE A 165 -8.24 -1.96 -2.74
C ILE A 165 -7.11 -2.99 -2.82
N GLY A 166 -6.29 -3.05 -1.76
CA GLY A 166 -5.21 -4.03 -1.58
C GLY A 166 -5.35 -4.86 -0.29
N SER A 167 -6.48 -4.75 0.42
CA SER A 167 -6.74 -5.52 1.65
C SER A 167 -8.24 -5.68 1.90
N LEU A 168 -8.62 -6.70 2.69
CA LEU A 168 -10.02 -6.90 3.06
C LEU A 168 -10.61 -5.72 3.82
N HIS A 169 -9.80 -5.04 4.64
CA HIS A 169 -10.24 -3.85 5.36
C HIS A 169 -10.60 -2.72 4.39
N GLN A 170 -9.74 -2.44 3.41
CA GLN A 170 -10.02 -1.45 2.36
C GLN A 170 -11.24 -1.84 1.52
N TYR A 171 -11.43 -3.13 1.24
CA TYR A 171 -12.63 -3.59 0.53
C TYR A 171 -13.93 -3.30 1.31
N ARG A 172 -13.95 -3.60 2.62
CA ARG A 172 -15.10 -3.27 3.48
C ARG A 172 -15.31 -1.77 3.61
N GLN A 173 -14.23 -1.00 3.71
CA GLN A 173 -14.29 0.45 3.72
C GLN A 173 -14.92 0.98 2.43
N TRP A 174 -14.44 0.51 1.30
CA TRP A 174 -14.97 0.85 -0.02
C TRP A 174 -16.47 0.56 -0.12
N LEU A 175 -16.94 -0.62 0.32
CA LEU A 175 -18.37 -0.94 0.35
C LEU A 175 -19.19 0.03 1.21
N ARG A 176 -18.66 0.47 2.35
CA ARG A 176 -19.31 1.48 3.20
C ARG A 176 -19.38 2.83 2.50
N ASP A 177 -18.33 3.22 1.79
CA ASP A 177 -18.26 4.50 1.08
C ASP A 177 -19.22 4.53 -0.11
N GLN A 178 -19.29 3.46 -0.91
CA GLN A 178 -20.30 3.29 -1.96
C GLN A 178 -21.73 3.35 -1.38
N GLY A 179 -21.97 2.70 -0.25
CA GLY A 179 -23.28 2.72 0.41
C GLY A 179 -23.66 4.09 0.98
N LYS A 180 -22.70 4.82 1.56
CA LYS A 180 -22.91 6.20 2.03
C LYS A 180 -23.25 7.12 0.87
N TYR A 181 -22.51 7.02 -0.23
CA TYR A 181 -22.75 7.83 -1.43
C TYR A 181 -24.15 7.55 -1.99
N ARG A 182 -24.52 6.28 -2.18
CA ARG A 182 -25.87 5.91 -2.66
C ARG A 182 -26.99 6.51 -1.80
N ARG A 183 -26.86 6.46 -0.47
CA ARG A 183 -27.88 7.01 0.43
C ARG A 183 -28.02 8.53 0.30
N LYS A 184 -26.91 9.27 0.14
CA LYS A 184 -26.94 10.72 -0.07
C LYS A 184 -27.68 11.09 -1.36
N HIS A 185 -27.53 10.31 -2.41
CA HIS A 185 -28.17 10.60 -3.70
C HIS A 185 -29.61 10.10 -3.83
N VAL A 186 -30.04 9.15 -2.99
CA VAL A 186 -31.42 8.63 -3.01
C VAL A 186 -32.35 9.43 -2.08
N LEU A 187 -31.83 9.99 -0.99
CA LEU A 187 -32.65 10.75 -0.05
C LEU A 187 -32.66 12.22 -0.46
N PRO A 188 -33.83 12.85 -0.68
CA PRO A 188 -33.91 14.29 -0.87
C PRO A 188 -33.34 14.97 0.38
N GLU A 189 -32.45 15.94 0.16
CA GLU A 189 -31.88 16.76 1.22
C GLU A 189 -32.98 17.73 1.68
N ASN A 190 -33.65 17.38 2.79
CA ASN A 190 -34.63 18.24 3.47
C ASN A 190 -33.92 19.21 4.41
#